data_AF-A0A9W8F353-F1
#
_entry.id   AF-A0A9W8F353-F1
#
_cell.length_a   1.000
_cell.length_b   1.000
_cell.length_c   1.000
_cell.angle_alpha   90.00
_cell.angle_beta   90.00
_cell.angle_gamma   90.00
#
_symmetry.space_group_name_H-M   'P 1'
#
loop_
_entity.id
_entity.type
_entity.pdbx_description
1 polymer ?
#
loop_
_entity_poly.entity_id
_entity_poly.type
_entity_poly.pdbx_seq_one_letter_code
_entity_poly.pdbx_strand_id
1 'polypeptide(L)'
;MAWTMPQKVGIYTLIQKLAEQKVASAEELVTYAKLAVFLGDVRTAVKFSYSLDSPQFRDAMLSLLTTVGSAKAEAMNDPAGVDNLDYLIVRIRQTYGESLRKFWGP
;
A
#
# COMPACT_ATOMS: atom_id res chain seq x y z
N MET A 1 -3.81 20.27 -1.37
CA MET A 1 -4.88 20.26 -0.35
C MET A 1 -4.27 19.71 0.94
N ALA A 2 -4.48 20.34 2.10
CA ALA A 2 -3.96 19.80 3.36
C ALA A 2 -4.83 18.63 3.82
N TRP A 3 -4.21 17.55 4.30
CA TRP A 3 -4.94 16.40 4.82
C TRP A 3 -5.66 16.75 6.13
N THR A 4 -6.86 16.23 6.28
CA THR A 4 -7.63 16.34 7.52
C THR A 4 -6.98 15.51 8.63
N MET A 5 -7.24 15.85 9.90
CA MET A 5 -6.73 15.08 11.04
C MET A 5 -7.15 13.60 11.00
N PRO A 6 -8.42 13.24 10.67
CA PRO A 6 -8.79 11.84 10.50
C PRO A 6 -7.99 11.12 9.41
N GLN A 7 -7.66 11.80 8.30
CA GLN A 7 -6.87 11.20 7.23
C GLN A 7 -5.45 10.86 7.72
N LYS A 8 -4.84 11.78 8.48
CA LYS A 8 -3.51 11.56 9.07
C LYS A 8 -3.52 10.37 10.04
N VAL A 9 -4.47 10.35 10.97
CA VAL A 9 -4.61 9.26 11.94
C VAL A 9 -4.80 7.90 11.25
N GLY A 10 -5.63 7.85 10.20
CA GLY A 10 -5.86 6.64 9.42
C GLY A 10 -4.57 6.11 8.77
N ILE A 11 -3.84 6.97 8.07
CA ILE A 11 -2.57 6.59 7.43
C ILE A 11 -1.52 6.17 8.47
N TYR A 12 -1.39 6.90 9.58
CA TYR A 12 -0.38 6.59 10.61
C TYR A 12 -0.66 5.23 11.25
N THR A 13 -1.93 4.93 11.52
CA THR A 13 -2.35 3.64 12.07
C THR A 13 -2.02 2.49 11.11
N LEU A 14 -2.21 2.69 9.80
CA LEU A 14 -1.88 1.67 8.79
C LEU A 14 -0.37 1.46 8.68
N ILE A 15 0.41 2.53 8.75
CA ILE A 15 1.88 2.47 8.72
C ILE A 15 2.44 1.73 9.93
N GLN A 16 1.94 2.03 11.13
CA GLN A 16 2.34 1.30 12.35
C GLN A 16 2.08 -0.19 12.21
N LYS A 17 0.90 -0.58 11.70
CA LYS A 17 0.59 -1.99 11.44
C LYS A 17 1.52 -2.62 10.41
N LEU A 18 1.84 -1.92 9.32
CA LEU A 18 2.79 -2.42 8.31
C LEU A 18 4.20 -2.60 8.88
N ALA A 19 4.64 -1.72 9.77
CA ALA A 19 5.96 -1.79 10.38
C ALA A 19 6.15 -3.02 11.28
N GLU A 20 5.07 -3.55 11.85
CA GLU A 20 5.06 -4.75 12.68
C GLU A 20 4.98 -6.06 11.86
N GLN A 21 4.71 -5.96 10.56
CA GLN A 21 4.39 -7.11 9.71
C GLN A 21 5.60 -7.57 8.88
N LYS A 22 5.67 -8.87 8.59
CA LYS A 22 6.67 -9.43 7.67
C LYS A 22 6.23 -9.19 6.22
N VAL A 23 7.21 -8.99 5.34
CA VAL A 23 6.97 -8.75 3.90
C VAL A 23 6.09 -9.87 3.33
N ALA A 24 5.02 -9.48 2.66
CA ALA A 24 4.04 -10.36 2.03
C ALA A 24 3.33 -11.35 2.98
N SER A 25 3.27 -11.06 4.29
CA SER A 25 2.45 -11.85 5.22
C SER A 25 0.96 -11.61 4.99
N ALA A 26 0.12 -12.56 5.40
CA ALA A 26 -1.34 -12.43 5.27
C ALA A 26 -1.86 -11.15 5.95
N GLU A 27 -1.30 -10.78 7.09
CA GLU A 27 -1.65 -9.56 7.82
C GLU A 27 -1.29 -8.30 7.04
N GLU A 28 -0.13 -8.29 6.36
CA GLU A 28 0.25 -7.19 5.46
C GLU A 28 -0.71 -7.04 4.29
N LEU A 29 -1.12 -8.15 3.67
CA LEU A 29 -2.08 -8.11 2.57
C LEU A 29 -3.43 -7.55 3.02
N VAL A 30 -3.87 -7.90 4.24
CA VAL A 30 -5.07 -7.30 4.85
C VAL A 30 -4.89 -5.79 5.09
N THR A 31 -3.70 -5.35 5.51
CA THR A 31 -3.41 -3.93 5.69
C THR A 31 -3.44 -3.17 4.35
N TYR A 32 -2.93 -3.76 3.26
CA TYR A 32 -3.04 -3.17 1.92
C TYR A 32 -4.46 -3.09 1.40
N ALA A 33 -5.29 -4.11 1.65
CA ALA A 33 -6.72 -4.03 1.31
C ALA A 33 -7.41 -2.87 2.04
N LYS A 34 -7.10 -2.67 3.33
CA LYS A 34 -7.62 -1.53 4.10
C LYS A 34 -7.10 -0.19 3.60
N LEU A 35 -5.81 -0.12 3.23
CA LEU A 35 -5.22 1.09 2.64
C LEU A 35 -5.91 1.44 1.31
N ALA A 36 -6.13 0.46 0.44
CA ALA A 36 -6.82 0.68 -0.84
C ALA A 36 -8.26 1.19 -0.62
N VAL A 37 -9.03 0.58 0.29
CA VAL A 37 -10.37 1.08 0.67
C VAL A 37 -10.30 2.50 1.23
N PHE A 38 -9.34 2.77 2.11
CA PHE A 38 -9.15 4.10 2.71
C PHE A 38 -8.85 5.18 1.67
N LEU A 39 -8.13 4.82 0.60
CA LEU A 39 -7.83 5.71 -0.54
C LEU A 39 -8.94 5.71 -1.61
N GLY A 40 -10.07 5.04 -1.38
CA GLY A 40 -11.21 5.01 -2.29
C GLY A 40 -11.11 3.99 -3.44
N ASP A 41 -10.09 3.13 -3.44
CA ASP A 41 -9.88 2.11 -4.48
C ASP A 41 -10.31 0.71 -4.01
N VAL A 42 -11.63 0.53 -3.90
CA VAL A 42 -12.23 -0.75 -3.47
C VAL A 42 -11.93 -1.89 -4.45
N ARG A 43 -11.77 -1.59 -5.74
CA ARG A 43 -11.47 -2.62 -6.76
C ARG A 43 -10.09 -3.23 -6.53
N THR A 44 -9.11 -2.40 -6.21
CA THR A 44 -7.76 -2.87 -5.83
C THR A 44 -7.80 -3.67 -4.53
N ALA A 45 -8.60 -3.25 -3.55
CA ALA A 45 -8.70 -3.94 -2.27
C ALA A 45 -9.09 -5.42 -2.39
N VAL A 46 -10.07 -5.73 -3.25
CA VAL A 46 -10.55 -7.12 -3.47
C VAL A 46 -9.44 -8.00 -4.05
N LYS A 47 -8.54 -7.44 -4.87
CA LYS A 47 -7.50 -8.23 -5.53
C LYS A 47 -6.40 -8.71 -4.58
N PHE A 48 -6.32 -8.19 -3.35
CA PHE A 48 -5.39 -8.70 -2.34
C PHE A 48 -5.81 -10.04 -1.72
N SER A 49 -6.98 -10.59 -2.07
CA SER A 49 -7.37 -11.95 -1.71
C SER A 49 -6.77 -13.02 -2.64
N TYR A 50 -6.18 -12.64 -3.76
CA TYR A 50 -5.55 -13.57 -4.70
C TYR A 50 -4.18 -14.00 -4.20
N SER A 51 -3.68 -15.11 -4.75
CA SER A 51 -2.34 -15.62 -4.41
C SER A 51 -1.25 -14.59 -4.76
N LEU A 52 -0.19 -14.58 -3.96
CA LEU A 52 0.90 -13.62 -4.09
C LEU A 52 1.57 -13.66 -5.47
N ASP A 53 1.59 -14.81 -6.13
CA ASP A 53 2.18 -15.05 -7.45
C ASP A 53 1.21 -14.82 -8.61
N SER A 54 -0.03 -14.40 -8.34
CA SER A 54 -1.03 -14.16 -9.38
C SER A 54 -0.82 -12.84 -10.13
N PRO A 55 -1.22 -12.75 -11.41
CA PRO A 55 -1.29 -11.47 -12.13
C PRO A 55 -2.20 -10.46 -11.44
N GLN A 56 -3.33 -10.89 -10.88
CA GLN A 56 -4.30 -10.03 -10.20
C GLN A 56 -3.69 -9.35 -8.97
N PHE A 57 -2.89 -10.08 -8.20
CA PHE A 57 -2.15 -9.52 -7.07
C PHE A 57 -1.14 -8.46 -7.54
N ARG A 58 -0.36 -8.76 -8.58
CA ARG A 58 0.60 -7.82 -9.16
C ARG A 58 -0.07 -6.54 -9.67
N ASP A 59 -1.19 -6.67 -10.38
CA ASP A 59 -1.99 -5.53 -10.83
C ASP A 59 -2.50 -4.69 -9.65
N ALA A 60 -2.88 -5.34 -8.54
CA ALA A 60 -3.31 -4.66 -7.31
C ALA A 60 -2.17 -3.84 -6.69
N MET A 61 -0.97 -4.42 -6.61
CA MET A 61 0.22 -3.74 -6.09
C MET A 61 0.60 -2.54 -6.96
N LEU A 62 0.56 -2.68 -8.29
CA LEU A 62 0.82 -1.58 -9.22
C LEU A 62 -0.23 -0.47 -9.09
N SER A 63 -1.52 -0.84 -9.02
CA SER A 63 -2.61 0.14 -8.83
C SER A 63 -2.46 0.89 -7.52
N LEU A 64 -2.17 0.18 -6.42
CA LEU A 64 -1.94 0.79 -5.12
C LEU A 64 -0.72 1.72 -5.13
N LEU A 65 0.37 1.33 -5.80
CA LEU A 65 1.56 2.16 -5.96
C LEU A 65 1.25 3.47 -6.70
N THR A 66 0.47 3.40 -7.78
CA THR A 66 0.02 4.59 -8.51
C THR A 66 -0.84 5.50 -7.64
N THR A 67 -1.83 4.93 -6.94
CA THR A 67 -2.74 5.69 -6.06
C THR A 67 -1.98 6.39 -4.93
N VAL A 68 -1.07 5.69 -4.25
CA VAL A 68 -0.22 6.29 -3.20
C VAL A 68 0.72 7.35 -3.79
N GLY A 69 1.25 7.12 -5.00
CA GLY A 69 2.08 8.10 -5.72
C GLY A 69 1.32 9.40 -6.03
N SER A 70 0.07 9.30 -6.50
CA SER A 70 -0.80 10.48 -6.73
C SER A 70 -1.11 11.20 -5.42
N ALA A 71 -1.45 10.46 -4.36
CA ALA A 71 -1.68 11.05 -3.03
C ALA A 71 -0.44 11.80 -2.51
N LYS A 72 0.77 11.31 -2.81
CA LYS A 72 2.03 11.98 -2.44
C LYS A 72 2.18 13.34 -3.11
N ALA A 73 1.88 13.43 -4.40
CA ALA A 73 1.93 14.70 -5.13
C ALA A 73 0.99 15.74 -4.49
N GLU A 74 -0.19 15.31 -4.03
CA GLU A 74 -1.15 16.19 -3.35
C GLU A 74 -0.73 16.58 -1.94
N ALA A 75 0.01 15.69 -1.26
CA ALA A 75 0.52 15.87 0.10
C ALA A 75 1.81 16.71 0.18
N MET A 76 2.37 17.18 -0.94
CA MET A 76 3.64 17.94 -0.96
C MET A 76 3.68 19.18 -0.05
N ASN A 77 2.53 19.72 0.35
CA ASN A 77 2.43 20.86 1.26
C ASN A 77 2.36 20.46 2.76
N ASP A 78 2.43 19.16 3.06
CA ASP A 78 2.41 18.58 4.41
C ASP A 78 3.58 17.60 4.56
N PRO A 79 4.73 18.04 5.13
CA PRO A 79 5.94 17.21 5.19
C PRO A 79 5.72 15.84 5.85
N ALA A 80 4.92 15.79 6.93
CA ALA A 80 4.61 14.54 7.59
C ALA A 80 3.75 13.63 6.70
N GLY A 81 2.83 14.19 5.91
CA GLY A 81 2.08 13.43 4.91
C GLY A 81 2.99 12.79 3.85
N VAL A 82 3.99 13.54 3.36
CA VAL A 82 4.95 13.06 2.35
C VAL A 82 5.77 11.88 2.89
N ASP A 83 6.38 12.01 4.07
CA ASP A 83 7.25 10.96 4.64
C ASP A 83 6.50 9.64 4.84
N ASN A 84 5.24 9.74 5.29
CA ASN A 84 4.38 8.58 5.49
C ASN A 84 4.02 7.89 4.18
N LEU A 85 3.74 8.64 3.13
CA LEU A 85 3.47 8.08 1.80
C LEU A 85 4.74 7.46 1.19
N ASP A 86 5.91 8.02 1.46
CA ASP A 86 7.18 7.44 1.05
C ASP A 86 7.45 6.08 1.71
N TYR A 87 7.16 5.96 3.01
CA TYR A 87 7.20 4.67 3.69
C TYR A 87 6.28 3.64 3.00
N LEU A 88 5.03 4.02 2.71
CA LEU A 88 4.07 3.15 2.03
C LEU A 88 4.56 2.73 0.65
N ILE A 89 5.09 3.65 -0.15
CA ILE A 89 5.65 3.38 -1.49
C ILE A 89 6.78 2.35 -1.40
N VAL A 90 7.72 2.53 -0.48
CA VAL A 90 8.83 1.59 -0.28
C VAL A 90 8.31 0.22 0.11
N ARG A 91 7.36 0.17 1.06
CA ARG A 91 6.83 -1.10 1.56
C ARG A 91 6.03 -1.86 0.50
N ILE A 92 5.21 -1.16 -0.29
CA ILE A 92 4.50 -1.72 -1.45
C ILE A 92 5.49 -2.30 -2.46
N ARG A 93 6.57 -1.59 -2.77
CA ARG A 93 7.61 -2.08 -3.70
C ARG A 93 8.29 -3.36 -3.19
N GLN A 94 8.56 -3.47 -1.90
CA GLN A 94 9.14 -4.68 -1.30
C GLN A 94 8.20 -5.89 -1.51
N THR A 95 6.93 -5.75 -1.19
CA THR A 95 5.94 -6.84 -1.34
C THR A 95 5.67 -7.16 -2.82
N TYR A 96 5.70 -6.15 -3.71
CA TYR A 96 5.63 -6.39 -5.15
C TYR A 96 6.85 -7.17 -5.67
N GLY A 97 8.05 -6.83 -5.21
CA GLY A 97 9.27 -7.58 -5.50
C GLY A 97 9.18 -9.04 -5.05
N GLU A 98 8.59 -9.31 -3.89
CA GLU A 98 8.35 -10.68 -3.42
C GLU A 98 7.39 -11.45 -4.33
N SER A 99 6.31 -10.83 -4.80
CA SER A 99 5.41 -11.42 -5.78
C SER A 99 6.13 -11.81 -7.08
N LEU A 100 6.97 -10.91 -7.60
CA LEU A 100 7.75 -11.17 -8.81
C LEU A 100 8.76 -12.32 -8.61
N ARG A 101 9.43 -12.38 -7.46
CA ARG A 101 10.35 -13.48 -7.12
C ARG A 101 9.63 -14.82 -7.06
N LYS A 102 8.42 -14.89 -6.50
CA LYS A 102 7.66 -16.16 -6.49
C LYS A 102 7.17 -16.57 -7.88
N PHE A 103 6.86 -15.60 -8.74
CA PHE A 103 6.41 -15.90 -10.10
C PHE A 103 7.56 -16.35 -11.02
N TRP A 104 8.75 -15.74 -10.88
CA TRP A 104 9.91 -16.01 -11.74
C TRP A 104 10.96 -16.94 -11.10
N GLY A 105 10.85 -17.29 -9.81
CA GLY A 105 11.84 -18.07 -9.03
C GLY A 105 11.70 -19.59 -9.18
N PRO A 106 12.79 -20.35 -8.93
CA PRO A 106 13.53 -20.40 -7.66
C PRO A 106 14.59 -19.32 -7.44
#